data_AF-A0A6T9III2-F1
#
_entry.id   AF-A0A6T9III2-F1
#
_cell.length_a   1.000
_cell.length_b   1.000
_cell.length_c   1.000
_cell.angle_alpha   90.00
_cell.angle_beta   90.00
_cell.angle_gamma   90.00
#
_symmetry.space_group_name_H-M   'P 1'
#
loop_
_entity.id
_entity.type
_entity.pdbx_description
1 polymer ?
#
loop_
_entity_poly.entity_id
_entity_poly.type
_entity_poly.pdbx_seq_one_letter_code
_entity_poly.pdbx_strand_id
1 'polypeptide(L)'
;RESPSVFFFSFAMSSKVLGLFLFTSTAACLRMTEEESDPQVEIHMGRCAGSGVSCLGNQCCPAFAGSSHLTFPCPSADHDWDACQTQTKFLYDPNSVSDVGDSPVTSVTGERYNMWKRGWSTFIQIPKQSETGVPPLLFVQGNVEAYSNDECEPAYLKEVMVTGSLVGYARVDLRAGSLEGSVPFGVSINGSRFQMIDDPSGTVFSNTPECSMAGRITEDEPGVWGPDAEFTMTVGKIEVRVQQRTEGRFQDSFSMLNLSVSGLDGVGTVGGVLGVDGFVFAGQAPPACAITALFSVSRPAPDGHLHTAKFRSGHNLG
;
A
#
# COMPACT_ATOMS: atom_id res chain seq x y z
N ARG A 1 -73.19 -8.26 -7.95
CA ARG A 1 -73.82 -8.97 -9.09
C ARG A 1 -73.11 -8.44 -10.34
N GLU A 2 -72.36 -9.32 -11.00
CA GLU A 2 -71.80 -9.24 -12.38
C GLU A 2 -70.89 -8.04 -12.74
N SER A 3 -69.57 -8.21 -12.89
CA SER A 3 -68.79 -8.86 -13.97
C SER A 3 -68.58 -7.98 -15.22
N PRO A 4 -67.33 -7.75 -15.68
CA PRO A 4 -67.01 -7.20 -17.00
C PRO A 4 -66.89 -8.33 -18.03
N SER A 5 -67.07 -8.04 -19.32
CA SER A 5 -66.77 -9.00 -20.40
C SER A 5 -66.16 -8.29 -21.60
N VAL A 6 -64.92 -8.67 -21.88
CA VAL A 6 -64.12 -8.34 -23.06
C VAL A 6 -64.38 -9.40 -24.14
N PHE A 7 -64.27 -8.95 -25.39
CA PHE A 7 -64.50 -9.70 -26.63
C PHE A 7 -63.65 -10.96 -26.79
N PHE A 8 -64.30 -12.00 -27.35
CA PHE A 8 -63.73 -13.20 -27.95
C PHE A 8 -63.05 -12.89 -29.30
N PHE A 9 -61.94 -13.56 -29.62
CA PHE A 9 -61.83 -14.35 -30.85
C PHE A 9 -60.84 -15.50 -30.65
N SER A 10 -61.26 -16.69 -31.09
CA SER A 10 -60.58 -17.99 -31.03
C SER A 10 -60.23 -18.46 -32.44
N PHE A 11 -59.22 -19.33 -32.55
CA PHE A 11 -58.91 -20.41 -33.52
C PHE A 11 -57.38 -20.53 -33.64
N ALA A 12 -56.69 -21.43 -32.91
CA ALA A 12 -56.42 -22.85 -33.22
C ALA A 12 -55.42 -23.00 -34.41
N MET A 13 -54.37 -23.84 -34.44
CA MET A 13 -53.93 -25.01 -33.64
C MET A 13 -52.52 -25.47 -34.09
N SER A 14 -51.88 -26.35 -33.29
CA SER A 14 -50.92 -27.43 -33.68
C SER A 14 -49.42 -27.10 -33.68
N SER A 15 -48.48 -27.88 -33.15
CA SER A 15 -48.44 -29.14 -32.37
C SER A 15 -47.01 -29.33 -31.83
N LYS A 16 -46.88 -29.86 -30.59
CA LYS A 16 -45.83 -30.75 -30.02
C LYS A 16 -44.35 -30.36 -30.22
N VAL A 17 -43.51 -30.34 -29.18
CA VAL A 17 -42.72 -31.50 -28.72
C VAL A 17 -42.28 -31.34 -27.25
N LEU A 18 -42.17 -32.50 -26.61
CA LEU A 18 -42.05 -32.86 -25.20
C LEU A 18 -40.57 -33.15 -24.83
N GLY A 19 -40.21 -32.97 -23.55
CA GLY A 19 -39.01 -33.57 -22.92
C GLY A 19 -38.50 -32.74 -21.73
N LEU A 20 -39.06 -32.87 -20.53
CA LEU A 20 -38.88 -33.92 -19.50
C LEU A 20 -37.45 -34.02 -18.94
N PHE A 21 -37.28 -33.39 -17.76
CA PHE A 21 -36.14 -33.50 -16.86
C PHE A 21 -36.08 -34.90 -16.23
N LEU A 22 -34.89 -35.52 -16.25
CA LEU A 22 -34.54 -36.60 -15.33
C LEU A 22 -33.10 -36.41 -14.84
N PHE A 23 -32.99 -36.31 -13.51
CA PHE A 23 -31.75 -36.46 -12.75
C PHE A 23 -31.32 -37.93 -12.76
N THR A 24 -30.04 -38.20 -13.03
CA THR A 24 -29.36 -39.38 -12.49
C THR A 24 -27.90 -39.06 -12.16
N SER A 25 -27.59 -39.18 -10.88
CA SER A 25 -26.26 -39.24 -10.29
C SER A 25 -25.64 -40.62 -10.51
N THR A 26 -24.38 -40.69 -10.92
CA THR A 26 -23.42 -41.73 -10.49
C THR A 26 -21.99 -41.28 -10.78
N ALA A 27 -21.15 -41.42 -9.77
CA ALA A 27 -19.70 -41.25 -9.84
C ALA A 27 -19.01 -42.40 -10.60
N ALA A 28 -17.71 -42.18 -10.86
CA ALA A 28 -16.61 -43.14 -11.01
C ALA A 28 -15.99 -43.31 -12.41
N CYS A 29 -14.75 -42.78 -12.47
CA CYS A 29 -13.53 -43.43 -12.96
C CYS A 29 -13.29 -43.70 -14.45
N LEU A 30 -12.02 -43.43 -14.81
CA LEU A 30 -11.22 -43.92 -15.93
C LEU A 30 -11.51 -43.37 -17.33
N ARG A 31 -10.63 -42.46 -17.78
CA ARG A 31 -9.61 -42.80 -18.79
C ARG A 31 -8.62 -41.64 -18.94
N MET A 32 -7.38 -41.88 -18.50
CA MET A 32 -6.21 -41.14 -18.96
C MET A 32 -5.80 -41.72 -20.32
N THR A 33 -5.42 -40.86 -21.25
CA THR A 33 -4.51 -41.22 -22.33
C THR A 33 -3.18 -40.60 -22.00
N GLU A 34 -2.19 -41.45 -21.76
CA GLU A 34 -0.77 -41.08 -21.69
C GLU A 34 -0.36 -40.40 -22.99
N GLU A 35 0.20 -39.20 -22.89
CA GLU A 35 1.12 -38.67 -23.89
C GLU A 35 2.51 -38.71 -23.26
N GLU A 36 3.34 -39.55 -23.85
CA GLU A 36 4.72 -39.87 -23.48
C GLU A 36 5.58 -38.61 -23.65
N SER A 37 6.04 -38.01 -22.54
CA SER A 37 6.97 -36.89 -22.57
C SER A 37 8.42 -37.38 -22.50
N ASP A 38 9.12 -37.25 -23.62
CA ASP A 38 10.58 -37.28 -23.80
C ASP A 38 11.31 -36.30 -22.84
N PRO A 39 12.49 -36.62 -22.28
CA PRO A 39 13.15 -35.76 -21.31
C PRO A 39 13.94 -34.68 -22.04
N GLN A 40 13.27 -33.57 -22.33
CA GLN A 40 13.98 -32.35 -22.66
C GLN A 40 14.64 -31.85 -21.37
N VAL A 41 15.96 -31.93 -21.31
CA VAL A 41 16.79 -31.28 -20.29
C VAL A 41 16.54 -29.78 -20.43
N GLU A 42 15.61 -29.27 -19.63
CA GLU A 42 15.29 -27.86 -19.59
C GLU A 42 16.49 -27.16 -18.94
N ILE A 43 17.26 -26.43 -19.76
CA ILE A 43 18.31 -25.54 -19.27
C ILE A 43 17.58 -24.42 -18.52
N HIS A 44 17.32 -24.62 -17.23
CA HIS A 44 16.71 -23.63 -16.38
C HIS A 44 17.72 -22.49 -16.16
N MET A 45 17.67 -21.49 -17.05
CA MET A 45 18.35 -20.22 -16.83
C MET A 45 17.79 -19.60 -15.54
N GLY A 46 18.63 -19.49 -14.51
CA GLY A 46 18.26 -18.88 -13.24
C GLY A 46 18.52 -17.38 -13.27
N ARG A 47 17.78 -16.62 -12.47
CA ARG A 47 18.14 -15.24 -12.12
C ARG A 47 18.52 -15.20 -10.64
N CYS A 48 19.47 -14.34 -10.31
CA CYS A 48 19.92 -14.15 -8.94
C CYS A 48 18.96 -13.24 -8.18
N ALA A 49 18.49 -13.69 -7.01
CA ALA A 49 17.81 -12.82 -6.05
C ALA A 49 18.70 -11.63 -5.66
N GLY A 50 18.09 -10.47 -5.40
CA GLY A 50 18.77 -9.21 -5.06
C GLY A 50 19.43 -8.47 -6.23
N SER A 51 20.12 -9.16 -7.15
CA SER A 51 20.85 -8.52 -8.27
C SER A 51 20.18 -8.62 -9.63
N GLY A 52 19.28 -9.59 -9.83
CA GLY A 52 18.63 -9.87 -11.12
C GLY A 52 19.56 -10.41 -12.21
N VAL A 53 20.85 -10.64 -11.89
CA VAL A 53 21.86 -11.17 -12.81
C VAL A 53 21.47 -12.59 -13.22
N SER A 54 21.53 -12.89 -14.51
CA SER A 54 21.32 -14.25 -14.99
C SER A 54 22.49 -15.15 -14.56
N CYS A 55 22.18 -16.34 -14.06
CA CYS A 55 23.15 -17.36 -13.67
C CYS A 55 22.74 -18.72 -14.25
N LEU A 56 23.70 -19.63 -14.37
CA LEU A 56 23.43 -20.96 -14.90
C LEU A 56 24.29 -22.04 -14.23
N GLY A 57 23.63 -23.08 -13.72
CA GLY A 57 24.31 -24.24 -13.12
C GLY A 57 25.07 -23.87 -11.86
N ASN A 58 26.19 -24.56 -11.62
CA ASN A 58 27.02 -24.44 -10.42
C ASN A 58 27.85 -23.13 -10.40
N GLN A 59 27.14 -22.00 -10.33
CA GLN A 59 27.66 -20.63 -10.26
C GLN A 59 27.10 -19.91 -9.04
N CYS A 60 27.92 -19.05 -8.42
CA CYS A 60 27.47 -18.27 -7.28
C CYS A 60 26.85 -16.96 -7.76
N CYS A 61 25.66 -16.69 -7.27
CA CYS A 61 25.06 -15.37 -7.33
C CYS A 61 25.79 -14.40 -6.38
N PRO A 62 25.85 -13.11 -6.73
CA PRO A 62 26.44 -12.10 -5.86
C PRO A 62 25.63 -11.95 -4.57
N ALA A 63 26.32 -11.57 -3.51
CA ALA A 63 25.73 -11.31 -2.19
C ALA A 63 24.68 -10.18 -2.23
N PHE A 64 23.63 -10.33 -1.41
CA PHE A 64 22.62 -9.31 -1.14
C PHE A 64 22.17 -9.34 0.33
N ALA A 65 21.40 -8.33 0.77
CA ALA A 65 20.96 -8.20 2.16
C ALA A 65 20.25 -9.46 2.69
N GLY A 66 19.30 -10.03 1.93
CA GLY A 66 18.58 -11.25 2.32
C GLY A 66 19.42 -12.54 2.35
N SER A 67 20.65 -12.50 1.84
CA SER A 67 21.65 -13.58 1.98
C SER A 67 22.66 -13.32 3.10
N SER A 68 22.41 -12.34 3.99
CA SER A 68 23.38 -11.88 5.00
C SER A 68 24.72 -11.44 4.40
N HIS A 69 24.67 -10.84 3.21
CA HIS A 69 25.84 -10.43 2.42
C HIS A 69 26.79 -11.59 2.03
N LEU A 70 26.27 -12.80 1.87
CA LEU A 70 27.02 -13.98 1.42
C LEU A 70 26.68 -14.34 -0.03
N THR A 71 27.66 -14.79 -0.80
CA THR A 71 27.38 -15.40 -2.11
C THR A 71 26.59 -16.69 -1.94
N PHE A 72 25.65 -16.95 -2.84
CA PHE A 72 24.71 -18.05 -2.72
C PHE A 72 24.56 -18.82 -4.04
N PRO A 73 24.08 -20.07 -4.02
CA PRO A 73 24.02 -20.87 -5.23
C PRO A 73 22.98 -20.38 -6.22
N CYS A 74 23.29 -20.44 -7.53
CA CYS A 74 22.29 -20.21 -8.57
C CYS A 74 21.08 -21.16 -8.38
N PRO A 75 19.83 -20.71 -8.64
CA PRO A 75 18.66 -21.59 -8.54
C PRO A 75 18.75 -22.88 -9.37
N SER A 76 19.50 -22.84 -10.49
CA SER A 76 19.74 -23.99 -11.35
C SER A 76 21.01 -24.78 -11.04
N ALA A 77 21.71 -24.47 -9.95
CA ALA A 77 22.82 -25.30 -9.48
C ALA A 77 22.33 -26.68 -9.01
N ASP A 78 23.23 -27.66 -9.00
CA ASP A 78 22.95 -29.01 -8.52
C ASP A 78 22.57 -28.99 -7.02
N HIS A 79 21.84 -30.00 -6.57
CA HIS A 79 21.37 -30.09 -5.17
C HIS A 79 22.55 -30.14 -4.18
N ASP A 80 23.61 -30.85 -4.53
CA ASP A 80 24.75 -31.11 -3.64
C ASP A 80 25.91 -30.12 -3.84
N TRP A 81 25.67 -29.00 -4.54
CA TRP A 81 26.70 -28.01 -4.80
C TRP A 81 26.82 -26.99 -3.67
N ASP A 82 28.01 -26.89 -3.08
CA ASP A 82 28.27 -26.19 -1.81
C ASP A 82 29.44 -25.18 -1.88
N ALA A 83 29.85 -24.77 -3.08
CA ALA A 83 31.01 -23.90 -3.26
C ALA A 83 30.76 -22.39 -3.01
N CYS A 84 29.54 -22.00 -2.63
CA CYS A 84 29.22 -20.62 -2.24
C CYS A 84 29.33 -20.42 -0.73
N GLN A 85 29.34 -19.16 -0.29
CA GLN A 85 29.49 -18.81 1.13
C GLN A 85 28.28 -19.22 1.99
N THR A 86 27.12 -19.42 1.37
CA THR A 86 25.97 -20.11 1.95
C THR A 86 25.50 -21.22 1.01
N GLN A 87 24.83 -22.24 1.56
CA GLN A 87 24.21 -23.33 0.80
C GLN A 87 22.73 -23.05 0.47
N THR A 88 22.16 -21.99 1.06
CA THR A 88 20.76 -21.62 0.85
C THR A 88 20.54 -21.08 -0.56
N LYS A 89 19.67 -21.75 -1.34
CA LYS A 89 19.20 -21.25 -2.64
C LYS A 89 18.09 -20.23 -2.43
N PHE A 90 18.26 -19.04 -3.01
CA PHE A 90 17.24 -18.00 -3.03
C PHE A 90 16.62 -17.96 -4.42
N LEU A 91 15.32 -18.24 -4.52
CA LEU A 91 14.60 -18.24 -5.79
C LEU A 91 14.38 -16.80 -6.25
N TYR A 92 14.69 -16.52 -7.51
CA TYR A 92 14.20 -15.32 -8.17
C TYR A 92 12.74 -15.52 -8.51
N ASP A 93 11.87 -14.89 -7.73
CA ASP A 93 10.48 -14.75 -8.11
C ASP A 93 10.33 -13.35 -8.74
N PRO A 94 9.81 -13.24 -9.97
CA PRO A 94 9.42 -11.93 -10.51
C PRO A 94 8.33 -11.23 -9.66
N ASN A 95 7.65 -11.97 -8.78
CA ASN A 95 6.64 -11.50 -7.81
C ASN A 95 7.13 -11.43 -6.36
N SER A 96 8.16 -12.19 -6.00
CA SER A 96 8.96 -12.11 -4.77
C SER A 96 10.37 -11.65 -5.19
N VAL A 97 10.36 -10.45 -5.78
CA VAL A 97 11.45 -9.52 -5.55
C VAL A 97 11.64 -9.55 -4.04
N SER A 98 12.71 -10.21 -3.59
CA SER A 98 13.23 -10.17 -2.22
C SER A 98 12.81 -8.84 -1.64
N ASP A 99 11.95 -8.84 -0.60
CA ASP A 99 11.31 -7.65 -0.04
C ASP A 99 11.81 -6.39 -0.72
N VAL A 100 11.07 -5.92 -1.73
CA VAL A 100 11.31 -4.64 -2.41
C VAL A 100 11.50 -3.61 -1.30
N GLY A 101 12.74 -3.40 -0.90
CA GLY A 101 13.03 -2.88 0.42
C GLY A 101 12.59 -1.43 0.46
N ASP A 102 11.55 -1.18 1.25
CA ASP A 102 11.29 0.13 1.84
C ASP A 102 10.81 1.24 0.92
N SER A 103 10.25 0.94 -0.27
CA SER A 103 9.49 1.98 -0.99
C SER A 103 8.33 2.49 -0.11
N PRO A 104 8.43 3.74 0.39
CA PRO A 104 7.52 4.26 1.40
C PRO A 104 6.14 4.51 0.78
N VAL A 105 6.05 4.71 -0.54
CA VAL A 105 4.81 5.07 -1.20
C VAL A 105 4.14 3.86 -1.84
N THR A 106 2.84 3.73 -1.65
CA THR A 106 1.93 2.90 -2.45
C THR A 106 0.75 3.76 -2.88
N SER A 107 0.64 4.05 -4.18
CA SER A 107 -0.41 4.90 -4.74
C SER A 107 -1.76 4.16 -4.81
N VAL A 108 -2.83 4.90 -5.10
CA VAL A 108 -4.15 4.32 -5.42
C VAL A 108 -4.11 3.41 -6.64
N THR A 109 -3.14 3.52 -7.56
CA THR A 109 -3.01 2.61 -8.70
C THR A 109 -2.25 1.32 -8.35
N GLY A 110 -1.76 1.19 -7.12
CA GLY A 110 -0.94 0.07 -6.67
C GLY A 110 0.55 0.22 -7.02
N GLU A 111 0.94 1.34 -7.62
CA GLU A 111 2.35 1.65 -7.90
C GLU A 111 3.11 1.88 -6.60
N ARG A 112 4.35 1.41 -6.56
CA ARG A 112 5.27 1.58 -5.43
C ARG A 112 6.51 2.32 -5.89
N TYR A 113 6.98 3.30 -5.11
CA TYR A 113 8.18 4.11 -5.41
C TYR A 113 8.70 4.85 -4.18
N ASN A 114 9.92 5.38 -4.31
CA ASN A 114 10.62 6.20 -3.33
C ASN A 114 10.19 7.67 -3.38
N MET A 115 10.10 8.29 -2.20
CA MET A 115 9.83 9.73 -2.05
C MET A 115 11.16 10.46 -1.90
N TRP A 116 11.51 11.29 -2.88
CA TRP A 116 12.77 12.05 -2.92
C TRP A 116 12.58 13.55 -2.67
N LYS A 117 11.39 14.06 -2.98
CA LYS A 117 11.04 15.46 -2.78
C LYS A 117 10.86 15.74 -1.29
N ARG A 118 11.72 16.60 -0.73
CA ARG A 118 11.60 17.10 0.65
C ARG A 118 10.68 18.31 0.75
N GLY A 119 10.26 18.62 1.98
CA GLY A 119 9.34 19.71 2.30
C GLY A 119 7.88 19.33 2.03
N TRP A 120 7.02 20.35 2.01
CA TRP A 120 5.59 20.18 1.79
C TRP A 120 5.28 19.68 0.37
N SER A 121 4.64 18.51 0.31
CA SER A 121 4.16 17.89 -0.93
C SER A 121 2.69 17.52 -0.82
N THR A 122 1.97 17.54 -1.95
CA THR A 122 0.57 17.11 -2.01
C THR A 122 0.50 15.59 -2.09
N PHE A 123 -0.06 14.95 -1.08
CA PHE A 123 -0.24 13.50 -1.03
C PHE A 123 -1.56 13.06 -1.65
N ILE A 124 -2.65 13.72 -1.29
CA ILE A 124 -3.98 13.45 -1.85
C ILE A 124 -4.62 14.77 -2.24
N GLN A 125 -5.17 14.84 -3.44
CA GLN A 125 -6.10 15.88 -3.84
C GLN A 125 -7.30 15.25 -4.56
N ILE A 126 -8.50 15.48 -4.06
CA ILE A 126 -9.74 14.97 -4.65
C ILE A 126 -10.65 16.17 -4.93
N PRO A 127 -11.11 16.39 -6.17
CA PRO A 127 -10.63 15.74 -7.40
C PRO A 127 -9.18 16.15 -7.74
N LYS A 128 -8.49 15.33 -8.55
CA LYS A 128 -7.09 15.53 -8.97
C LYS A 128 -6.82 16.95 -9.49
N GLN A 129 -7.78 17.54 -10.20
CA GLN A 129 -7.77 18.94 -10.56
C GLN A 129 -9.04 19.59 -10.03
N SER A 130 -8.87 20.68 -9.30
CA SER A 130 -9.98 21.53 -8.86
C SER A 130 -10.08 22.73 -9.79
N GLU A 131 -11.31 23.16 -10.07
CA GLU A 131 -11.55 24.39 -10.83
C GLU A 131 -11.05 25.60 -10.04
N THR A 132 -10.62 26.64 -10.75
CA THR A 132 -10.12 27.87 -10.13
C THR A 132 -11.18 28.47 -9.19
N GLY A 133 -10.83 28.63 -7.92
CA GLY A 133 -11.74 29.18 -6.90
C GLY A 133 -12.69 28.17 -6.27
N VAL A 134 -12.67 26.90 -6.70
CA VAL A 134 -13.41 25.81 -6.06
C VAL A 134 -12.44 25.00 -5.19
N PRO A 135 -12.63 24.97 -3.85
CA PRO A 135 -11.79 24.18 -2.98
C PRO A 135 -11.99 22.67 -3.25
N PRO A 136 -10.92 21.86 -3.07
CA PRO A 136 -11.02 20.41 -3.22
C PRO A 136 -11.95 19.79 -2.18
N LEU A 137 -12.51 18.63 -2.51
CA LEU A 137 -13.23 17.77 -1.58
C LEU A 137 -12.33 17.36 -0.41
N LEU A 138 -11.14 16.84 -0.73
CA LEU A 138 -10.13 16.44 0.24
C LEU A 138 -8.76 16.86 -0.28
N PHE A 139 -7.98 17.47 0.58
CA PHE A 139 -6.61 17.88 0.31
C PHE A 139 -5.73 17.50 1.49
N VAL A 140 -4.74 16.65 1.23
CA VAL A 140 -3.77 16.18 2.21
C VAL A 140 -2.39 16.55 1.72
N GLN A 141 -1.67 17.31 2.53
CA GLN A 141 -0.25 17.57 2.32
C GLN A 141 0.56 16.96 3.45
N GLY A 142 1.81 16.62 3.13
CA GLY A 142 2.77 16.10 4.09
C GLY A 142 4.09 16.85 3.99
N ASN A 143 4.69 17.17 5.14
CA ASN A 143 6.04 17.70 5.22
C ASN A 143 7.03 16.53 5.30
N VAL A 144 7.85 16.38 4.27
CA VAL A 144 8.79 15.28 4.11
C VAL A 144 10.20 15.72 4.50
N GLU A 145 10.85 14.98 5.38
CA GLU A 145 12.23 15.21 5.85
C GLU A 145 13.13 13.98 5.60
N ALA A 146 14.45 14.18 5.65
CA ALA A 146 15.45 13.12 5.46
C ALA A 146 15.83 12.49 6.81
N TYR A 147 15.81 11.15 6.90
CA TYR A 147 16.03 10.39 8.14
C TYR A 147 17.37 10.74 8.78
N SER A 148 18.44 10.66 7.99
CA SER A 148 19.74 11.16 8.36
C SER A 148 20.27 12.15 7.31
N ASN A 149 21.58 12.41 7.38
CA ASN A 149 22.29 13.21 6.41
C ASN A 149 22.64 12.42 5.12
N ASP A 150 22.32 11.12 5.05
CA ASP A 150 22.48 10.33 3.84
C ASP A 150 21.48 10.80 2.76
N GLU A 151 21.99 11.11 1.57
CA GLU A 151 21.20 11.61 0.44
C GLU A 151 20.29 10.53 -0.17
N CYS A 152 20.59 9.26 0.07
CA CYS A 152 19.88 8.11 -0.50
C CYS A 152 18.94 7.41 0.50
N GLU A 153 18.83 7.93 1.72
CA GLU A 153 17.95 7.38 2.73
C GLU A 153 16.47 7.71 2.49
N PRO A 154 15.56 6.84 2.97
CA PRO A 154 14.14 7.05 2.79
C PRO A 154 13.68 8.32 3.50
N ALA A 155 12.95 9.16 2.77
CA ALA A 155 12.32 10.34 3.34
C ALA A 155 11.10 9.93 4.17
N TYR A 156 10.84 10.65 5.26
CA TYR A 156 9.75 10.35 6.20
C TYR A 156 8.86 11.58 6.41
N LEU A 157 7.63 11.37 6.90
CA LEU A 157 6.72 12.48 7.21
C LEU A 157 6.92 12.97 8.63
N LYS A 158 7.07 14.30 8.78
CA LYS A 158 7.03 14.97 10.09
C LYS A 158 5.67 15.55 10.43
N GLU A 159 5.01 16.09 9.42
CA GLU A 159 3.74 16.79 9.59
C GLU A 159 2.80 16.36 8.48
N VAL A 160 1.52 16.31 8.82
CA VAL A 160 0.44 16.07 7.87
C VAL A 160 -0.60 17.15 8.08
N MET A 161 -1.08 17.74 7.00
CA MET A 161 -2.17 18.70 7.03
C MET A 161 -3.31 18.20 6.15
N VAL A 162 -4.51 18.19 6.72
CA VAL A 162 -5.74 17.75 6.07
C VAL A 162 -6.74 18.89 6.04
N THR A 163 -7.33 19.14 4.87
CA THR A 163 -8.40 20.11 4.68
C THR A 163 -9.29 19.75 3.49
N GLY A 164 -10.32 20.55 3.23
CA GLY A 164 -11.25 20.36 2.12
C GLY A 164 -12.71 20.48 2.55
N SER A 165 -13.62 20.49 1.58
CA SER A 165 -15.06 20.59 1.86
C SER A 165 -15.61 19.37 2.59
N LEU A 166 -14.99 18.20 2.42
CA LEU A 166 -15.34 16.96 3.13
C LEU A 166 -15.25 17.12 4.65
N VAL A 167 -14.26 17.87 5.13
CA VAL A 167 -14.03 18.13 6.55
C VAL A 167 -14.61 19.49 6.98
N GLY A 168 -15.57 20.02 6.23
CA GLY A 168 -16.20 21.31 6.53
C GLY A 168 -15.25 22.49 6.45
N TYR A 169 -14.22 22.41 5.59
CA TYR A 169 -13.14 23.40 5.46
C TYR A 169 -12.28 23.58 6.72
N ALA A 170 -12.40 22.67 7.69
CA ALA A 170 -11.47 22.64 8.80
C ALA A 170 -10.05 22.39 8.27
N ARG A 171 -9.07 22.98 8.96
CA ARG A 171 -7.66 22.66 8.78
C ARG A 171 -7.22 21.81 9.96
N VAL A 172 -6.83 20.58 9.71
CA VAL A 172 -6.33 19.65 10.72
C VAL A 172 -4.84 19.45 10.49
N ASP A 173 -4.02 19.95 11.40
CA ASP A 173 -2.56 19.82 11.36
C ASP A 173 -2.12 18.75 12.38
N LEU A 174 -1.34 17.78 11.93
CA LEU A 174 -0.76 16.71 12.74
C LEU A 174 0.75 16.84 12.71
N ARG A 175 1.39 16.60 13.84
CA ARG A 175 2.85 16.68 13.98
C ARG A 175 3.37 15.46 14.73
N ALA A 176 4.46 14.87 14.23
CA ALA A 176 5.22 13.84 14.95
C ALA A 176 5.97 14.42 16.15
N GLY A 177 6.09 13.64 17.22
CA GLY A 177 6.90 14.03 18.37
C GLY A 177 6.92 12.97 19.45
N SER A 178 8.00 12.97 20.24
CA SER A 178 8.16 12.06 21.37
C SER A 178 7.01 12.19 22.35
N LEU A 179 6.25 11.11 22.60
CA LEU A 179 5.14 11.11 23.56
C LEU A 179 5.61 11.44 24.99
N GLU A 180 6.88 11.16 25.28
CA GLU A 180 7.52 11.43 26.57
C GLU A 180 8.38 12.73 26.54
N GLY A 181 8.31 13.48 25.44
CA GLY A 181 9.08 14.71 25.22
C GLY A 181 8.29 15.99 25.52
N SER A 182 8.97 17.13 25.38
CA SER A 182 8.36 18.46 25.55
C SER A 182 7.48 18.89 24.37
N VAL A 183 7.63 18.21 23.22
CA VAL A 183 6.89 18.47 21.98
C VAL A 183 6.39 17.12 21.44
N PRO A 184 5.33 16.54 22.03
CA PRO A 184 4.84 15.23 21.61
C PRO A 184 4.04 15.30 20.32
N PHE A 185 3.63 14.11 19.85
CA PHE A 185 2.59 13.98 18.85
C PHE A 185 1.40 14.85 19.22
N GLY A 186 0.90 15.61 18.25
CA GLY A 186 -0.21 16.50 18.51
C GLY A 186 -1.08 16.75 17.30
N VAL A 187 -2.33 17.12 17.60
CA VAL A 187 -3.34 17.51 16.62
C VAL A 187 -3.76 18.95 16.89
N SER A 188 -3.76 19.79 15.86
CA SER A 188 -4.30 21.15 15.88
C SER A 188 -5.45 21.24 14.89
N ILE A 189 -6.53 21.91 15.30
CA ILE A 189 -7.70 22.15 14.45
C ILE A 189 -7.89 23.64 14.31
N ASN A 190 -7.94 24.14 13.08
CA ASN A 190 -8.11 25.55 12.73
C ASN A 190 -7.10 26.48 13.41
N GLY A 191 -5.85 26.03 13.54
CA GLY A 191 -4.78 26.80 14.18
C GLY A 191 -4.91 26.88 15.71
N SER A 192 -5.69 26.00 16.33
CA SER A 192 -5.68 25.84 17.78
C SER A 192 -4.28 25.47 18.28
N ARG A 193 -4.07 25.56 19.60
CA ARG A 193 -2.90 24.90 20.19
C ARG A 193 -2.93 23.40 19.86
N PHE A 194 -1.75 22.82 19.66
CA PHE A 194 -1.61 21.38 19.50
C PHE A 194 -2.08 20.69 20.77
N GLN A 195 -3.10 19.85 20.62
CA GLN A 195 -3.63 18.98 21.66
C GLN A 195 -2.87 17.66 21.60
N MET A 196 -2.39 17.22 22.75
CA MET A 196 -1.60 15.99 22.89
C MET A 196 -2.56 14.81 23.06
N ILE A 197 -2.12 13.62 22.65
CA ILE A 197 -2.81 12.37 22.97
C ILE A 197 -2.02 11.74 24.10
N ASP A 198 -2.52 11.84 25.33
CA ASP A 198 -1.92 11.29 26.54
C ASP A 198 -2.78 10.19 27.19
N ASP A 199 -4.02 10.03 26.72
CA ASP A 199 -4.96 9.02 27.20
C ASP A 199 -4.90 7.74 26.34
N PRO A 200 -4.51 6.58 26.91
CA PRO A 200 -4.61 5.30 26.21
C PRO A 200 -6.05 4.90 25.88
N SER A 201 -7.06 5.47 26.55
CA SER A 201 -8.48 5.28 26.21
C SER A 201 -8.93 6.05 24.95
N GLY A 202 -8.09 6.99 24.50
CA GLY A 202 -8.26 7.78 23.29
C GLY A 202 -8.78 9.20 23.54
N THR A 203 -8.33 10.13 22.70
CA THR A 203 -8.74 11.54 22.70
C THR A 203 -9.71 11.78 21.53
N VAL A 204 -10.95 12.19 21.83
CA VAL A 204 -11.93 12.53 20.79
C VAL A 204 -11.82 14.02 20.45
N PHE A 205 -11.54 14.33 19.19
CA PHE A 205 -11.47 15.71 18.68
C PHE A 205 -12.77 16.17 18.03
N SER A 206 -13.50 15.23 17.40
CA SER A 206 -14.84 15.44 16.87
C SER A 206 -15.58 14.11 16.84
N ASN A 207 -16.87 14.13 17.12
CA ASN A 207 -17.72 12.95 17.01
C ASN A 207 -19.12 13.38 16.59
N THR A 208 -19.28 13.67 15.30
CA THR A 208 -20.58 13.91 14.68
C THR A 208 -20.93 12.72 13.77
N PRO A 209 -22.22 12.52 13.43
CA PRO A 209 -22.61 11.48 12.48
C PRO A 209 -21.92 11.60 11.12
N GLU A 210 -21.53 12.82 10.73
CA GLU A 210 -20.90 13.14 9.46
C GLU A 210 -19.38 13.01 9.52
N CYS A 211 -18.74 13.30 10.67
CA CYS A 211 -17.29 13.31 10.83
C CYS A 211 -16.87 12.87 12.25
N SER A 212 -16.04 11.84 12.31
CA SER A 212 -15.35 11.43 13.54
C SER A 212 -13.85 11.66 13.42
N MET A 213 -13.25 12.22 14.47
CA MET A 213 -11.81 12.44 14.60
C MET A 213 -11.39 12.03 15.99
N ALA A 214 -10.49 11.06 16.09
CA ALA A 214 -10.00 10.55 17.36
C ALA A 214 -8.51 10.24 17.28
N GLY A 215 -7.85 10.35 18.41
CA GLY A 215 -6.48 9.94 18.63
C GLY A 215 -6.39 8.87 19.71
N ARG A 216 -5.36 8.02 19.69
CA ARG A 216 -5.09 7.03 20.75
C ARG A 216 -3.61 6.68 20.80
N ILE A 217 -3.17 6.14 21.93
CA ILE A 217 -1.88 5.49 22.03
C ILE A 217 -2.04 4.02 21.65
N THR A 218 -1.12 3.54 20.82
CA THR A 218 -1.10 2.19 20.24
C THR A 218 0.26 1.55 20.48
N GLU A 219 0.26 0.22 20.56
CA GLU A 219 1.46 -0.61 20.59
C GLU A 219 1.26 -1.72 19.56
N ASP A 220 1.04 -1.35 18.30
CA ASP A 220 0.72 -2.30 17.22
C ASP A 220 1.85 -3.34 17.01
N GLU A 221 3.09 -2.96 17.34
CA GLU A 221 4.29 -3.81 17.18
C GLU A 221 5.17 -3.71 18.45
N PRO A 222 4.76 -4.38 19.55
CA PRO A 222 5.44 -4.29 20.84
C PRO A 222 6.90 -4.75 20.75
N GLY A 223 7.82 -3.94 21.28
CA GLY A 223 9.26 -4.25 21.29
C GLY A 223 9.99 -3.96 19.97
N VAL A 224 9.28 -3.57 18.91
CA VAL A 224 9.85 -3.07 17.66
C VAL A 224 9.89 -1.54 17.67
N TRP A 225 8.78 -0.91 18.07
CA TRP A 225 8.67 0.55 18.20
C TRP A 225 8.32 0.94 19.64
N GLY A 226 8.52 2.22 19.96
CA GLY A 226 7.98 2.83 21.18
C GLY A 226 6.44 2.86 21.19
N PRO A 227 5.82 3.36 22.27
CA PRO A 227 4.39 3.65 22.20
C PRO A 227 4.15 4.66 21.07
N ASP A 228 3.25 4.30 20.16
CA ASP A 228 2.96 5.03 18.94
C ASP A 228 1.61 5.72 19.08
N ALA A 229 1.54 7.02 18.80
CA ALA A 229 0.26 7.70 18.69
C ALA A 229 -0.37 7.44 17.31
N GLU A 230 -1.67 7.21 17.30
CA GLU A 230 -2.46 7.13 16.08
C GLU A 230 -3.54 8.21 16.10
N PHE A 231 -3.77 8.82 14.96
CA PHE A 231 -4.94 9.62 14.65
C PHE A 231 -5.76 8.95 13.53
N THR A 232 -7.07 8.93 13.70
CA THR A 232 -8.02 8.51 12.67
C THR A 232 -9.09 9.57 12.47
N MET A 233 -9.34 9.92 11.22
CA MET A 233 -10.46 10.73 10.79
C MET A 233 -11.32 9.95 9.81
N THR A 234 -12.61 9.83 10.08
CA THR A 234 -13.57 9.16 9.19
C THR A 234 -14.67 10.14 8.80
N VAL A 235 -14.88 10.30 7.49
CA VAL A 235 -15.99 11.08 6.92
C VAL A 235 -16.68 10.25 5.85
N GLY A 236 -17.92 9.84 6.11
CA GLY A 236 -18.64 8.91 5.24
C GLY A 236 -17.91 7.57 5.11
N LYS A 237 -17.42 7.25 3.90
CA LYS A 237 -16.62 6.04 3.65
C LYS A 237 -15.12 6.30 3.71
N ILE A 238 -14.68 7.55 3.63
CA ILE A 238 -13.26 7.90 3.54
C ILE A 238 -12.67 7.93 4.94
N GLU A 239 -11.56 7.23 5.11
CA GLU A 239 -10.76 7.26 6.33
C GLU A 239 -9.35 7.79 6.03
N VAL A 240 -8.90 8.76 6.82
CA VAL A 240 -7.52 9.21 6.87
C VAL A 240 -6.93 8.77 8.20
N ARG A 241 -5.93 7.90 8.14
CA ARG A 241 -5.21 7.39 9.31
C ARG A 241 -3.77 7.89 9.27
N VAL A 242 -3.33 8.50 10.36
CA VAL A 242 -1.95 8.95 10.57
C VAL A 242 -1.41 8.25 11.79
N GLN A 243 -0.37 7.44 11.62
CA GLN A 243 0.24 6.67 12.70
C GLN A 243 1.66 7.14 12.90
N GLN A 244 2.01 7.58 14.10
CA GLN A 244 3.38 7.82 14.47
C GLN A 244 4.12 6.48 14.57
N ARG A 245 5.39 6.47 14.16
CA ARG A 245 6.39 5.48 14.54
C ARG A 245 7.48 6.19 15.32
N THR A 246 7.90 5.59 16.44
CA THR A 246 8.95 6.17 17.28
C THR A 246 10.10 5.19 17.50
N GLU A 247 11.31 5.64 17.16
CA GLU A 247 12.58 4.99 17.50
C GLU A 247 13.23 5.69 18.70
N GLY A 248 13.88 4.93 19.58
CA GLY A 248 14.43 5.48 20.82
C GLY A 248 13.33 5.87 21.82
N ARG A 249 13.66 6.68 22.82
CA ARG A 249 12.73 7.12 23.89
C ARG A 249 13.01 8.56 24.33
N PHE A 250 12.07 9.15 25.07
CA PHE A 250 12.22 10.49 25.64
C PHE A 250 12.62 11.54 24.58
N GLN A 251 13.45 12.53 24.95
CA GLN A 251 13.83 13.61 24.05
C GLN A 251 14.77 13.17 22.91
N ASP A 252 15.45 12.04 23.06
CA ASP A 252 16.34 11.48 22.03
C ASP A 252 15.59 10.64 21.00
N SER A 253 14.27 10.49 21.14
CA SER A 253 13.49 9.68 20.22
C SER A 253 13.36 10.31 18.84
N PHE A 254 13.42 9.48 17.81
CA PHE A 254 13.11 9.87 16.45
C PHE A 254 11.67 9.49 16.11
N SER A 255 10.80 10.49 15.94
CA SER A 255 9.38 10.29 15.62
C SER A 255 9.08 10.67 14.17
N MET A 256 8.35 9.80 13.47
CA MET A 256 7.99 9.88 12.06
C MET A 256 6.53 9.44 11.84
N LEU A 257 5.89 9.82 10.72
CA LEU A 257 4.47 9.53 10.47
C LEU A 257 4.24 8.61 9.27
N ASN A 258 3.39 7.63 9.45
CA ASN A 258 2.71 6.92 8.37
C ASN A 258 1.42 7.64 8.03
N LEU A 259 1.06 7.67 6.75
CA LEU A 259 -0.20 8.20 6.26
C LEU A 259 -0.89 7.13 5.44
N SER A 260 -2.16 6.84 5.71
CA SER A 260 -2.98 6.02 4.83
C SER A 260 -4.34 6.65 4.61
N VAL A 261 -4.81 6.60 3.37
CA VAL A 261 -6.16 7.03 3.00
C VAL A 261 -6.89 5.86 2.36
N SER A 262 -8.03 5.49 2.93
CA SER A 262 -8.85 4.36 2.51
C SER A 262 -10.29 4.80 2.21
N GLY A 263 -11.10 3.88 1.67
CA GLY A 263 -12.49 4.19 1.30
C GLY A 263 -12.62 5.13 0.09
N LEU A 264 -11.64 5.08 -0.81
CA LEU A 264 -11.59 5.86 -2.04
C LEU A 264 -12.40 5.21 -3.19
N ASP A 265 -13.28 4.27 -2.88
CA ASP A 265 -14.15 3.65 -3.87
C ASP A 265 -15.22 4.63 -4.33
N GLY A 266 -15.26 4.89 -5.64
CA GLY A 266 -16.27 5.74 -6.26
C GLY A 266 -16.08 7.25 -6.04
N VAL A 267 -14.98 7.68 -5.43
CA VAL A 267 -14.54 9.07 -5.57
C VAL A 267 -13.99 9.29 -6.98
N GLY A 268 -14.04 10.55 -7.45
CA GLY A 268 -13.47 10.93 -8.73
C GLY A 268 -11.95 10.73 -8.79
N THR A 269 -11.30 11.35 -9.77
CA THR A 269 -9.84 11.22 -9.92
C THR A 269 -9.12 11.70 -8.66
N VAL A 270 -8.17 10.91 -8.16
CA VAL A 270 -7.34 11.24 -7.00
C VAL A 270 -5.97 11.68 -7.50
N GLY A 271 -5.52 12.88 -7.14
CA GLY A 271 -4.22 13.42 -7.50
C GLY A 271 -3.22 13.41 -6.34
N GLY A 272 -1.98 13.83 -6.62
CA GLY A 272 -0.87 13.89 -5.66
C GLY A 272 -0.04 12.61 -5.57
N VAL A 273 0.90 12.59 -4.62
CA VAL A 273 1.87 11.50 -4.39
C VAL A 273 1.20 10.16 -4.09
N LEU A 274 -0.04 10.11 -3.61
CA LEU A 274 -0.78 8.87 -3.39
C LEU A 274 -1.86 8.65 -4.45
N GLY A 275 -2.07 9.61 -5.36
CA GLY A 275 -3.05 9.56 -6.44
C GLY A 275 -2.53 8.92 -7.72
N VAL A 276 -3.27 9.11 -8.81
CA VAL A 276 -2.89 8.66 -10.17
C VAL A 276 -1.75 9.47 -10.78
N ASP A 277 -1.36 10.57 -10.14
CA ASP A 277 -0.16 11.31 -10.53
C ASP A 277 1.14 10.57 -10.16
N GLY A 278 1.05 9.70 -9.15
CA GLY A 278 2.09 8.73 -8.84
C GLY A 278 3.47 9.34 -8.58
N PHE A 279 4.48 8.71 -9.18
CA PHE A 279 5.90 9.04 -9.02
C PHE A 279 6.27 10.47 -9.46
N VAL A 280 5.48 11.11 -10.33
CA VAL A 280 5.80 12.44 -10.88
C VAL A 280 5.91 13.49 -9.76
N PHE A 281 5.12 13.33 -8.69
CA PHE A 281 5.13 14.24 -7.54
C PHE A 281 6.10 13.81 -6.44
N ALA A 282 6.69 12.62 -6.55
CA ALA A 282 7.64 12.08 -5.59
C ALA A 282 9.04 12.67 -5.72
N GLY A 283 9.32 13.38 -6.81
CA GLY A 283 10.63 13.96 -7.11
C GLY A 283 11.59 12.95 -7.76
N GLN A 284 12.74 13.45 -8.19
CA GLN A 284 13.79 12.63 -8.79
C GLN A 284 14.82 12.25 -7.73
N ALA A 285 15.31 11.01 -7.82
CA ALA A 285 16.43 10.58 -6.99
C ALA A 285 17.67 11.44 -7.25
N PRO A 286 18.47 11.76 -6.22
CA PRO A 286 19.78 12.35 -6.43
C PRO A 286 20.64 11.48 -7.36
N PRO A 287 21.54 12.07 -8.18
CA PRO A 287 22.36 11.30 -9.11
C PRO A 287 23.19 10.20 -8.45
N ALA A 288 23.63 10.41 -7.21
CA ALA A 288 24.34 9.41 -6.40
C ALA A 288 23.48 8.18 -6.03
N CYS A 289 22.14 8.33 -6.06
CA CYS A 289 21.17 7.32 -5.65
C CYS A 289 20.49 6.63 -6.84
N ALA A 290 21.06 6.73 -8.05
CA ALA A 290 20.46 6.23 -9.29
C ALA A 290 20.17 4.72 -9.30
N ILE A 291 20.91 3.93 -8.51
CA ILE A 291 20.70 2.48 -8.36
C ILE A 291 19.42 2.20 -7.54
N THR A 292 19.10 3.05 -6.57
CA THR A 292 17.88 2.99 -5.71
C THR A 292 16.65 3.61 -6.39
N ALA A 293 16.84 4.28 -7.54
CA ALA A 293 15.80 5.00 -8.28
C ALA A 293 14.96 4.13 -9.23
N LEU A 294 15.35 2.87 -9.44
CA LEU A 294 14.81 2.00 -10.50
C LEU A 294 13.46 1.33 -10.16
N PHE A 295 12.87 1.60 -9.00
CA PHE A 295 11.68 0.90 -8.53
C PHE A 295 10.41 1.74 -8.68
N SER A 296 9.88 1.77 -9.91
CA SER A 296 8.46 2.00 -10.15
C SER A 296 7.86 0.68 -10.64
N VAL A 297 7.20 -0.07 -9.75
CA VAL A 297 6.51 -1.30 -10.18
C VAL A 297 5.10 -0.90 -10.61
N SER A 298 4.88 -0.81 -11.92
CA SER A 298 3.54 -0.65 -12.50
C SER A 298 2.81 -2.00 -12.40
N ARG A 299 1.99 -2.19 -11.38
CA ARG A 299 1.02 -3.30 -11.35
C ARG A 299 -0.29 -2.83 -11.99
N PRO A 300 -0.87 -3.57 -12.95
CA PRO A 300 -2.27 -3.37 -13.28
C PRO A 300 -3.10 -3.60 -12.01
N ALA A 301 -3.93 -2.62 -11.64
CA ALA A 301 -4.92 -2.83 -10.60
C ALA A 301 -5.77 -4.07 -10.96
N PRO A 302 -6.05 -4.99 -10.01
CA PRO A 302 -7.08 -5.99 -10.24
C PRO A 302 -8.37 -5.26 -10.61
N ASP A 303 -8.99 -5.64 -11.73
CA ASP A 303 -10.23 -5.04 -12.20
C ASP A 303 -11.25 -4.95 -11.05
N GLY A 304 -11.67 -3.73 -10.72
CA GLY A 304 -12.95 -3.47 -10.07
C GLY A 304 -12.98 -2.66 -8.76
N HIS A 305 -11.89 -2.52 -8.00
CA HIS A 305 -11.94 -1.80 -6.71
C HIS A 305 -10.62 -1.09 -6.39
N LEU A 306 -10.66 0.22 -6.12
CA LEU A 306 -9.47 1.08 -5.92
C LEU A 306 -9.39 1.53 -4.45
N HIS A 307 -8.77 0.71 -3.59
CA HIS A 307 -7.38 0.82 -3.09
C HIS A 307 -7.17 1.82 -1.95
N THR A 308 -6.65 1.29 -0.84
CA THR A 308 -6.02 2.09 0.22
C THR A 308 -4.66 2.57 -0.29
N ALA A 309 -4.45 3.88 -0.33
CA ALA A 309 -3.14 4.44 -0.63
C ALA A 309 -2.37 4.70 0.67
N LYS A 310 -1.04 4.51 0.64
CA LYS A 310 -0.21 4.49 1.85
C LYS A 310 1.13 5.17 1.62
N PHE A 311 1.56 5.91 2.63
CA PHE A 311 2.92 6.31 2.88
C PHE A 311 3.39 5.65 4.19
N ARG A 312 4.52 4.97 4.15
CA ARG A 312 5.16 4.34 5.30
C ARG A 312 6.52 4.99 5.54
N SER A 313 6.63 5.73 6.63
CA SER A 313 7.91 6.07 7.24
C SER A 313 8.46 4.82 7.92
N GLY A 314 9.66 4.41 7.56
CA GLY A 314 10.35 3.32 8.24
C GLY A 314 11.26 2.49 7.33
N HIS A 315 12.36 2.08 7.94
CA HIS A 315 13.34 1.11 7.48
C HIS A 315 12.87 -0.31 7.85
N ASN A 316 13.25 -1.33 7.07
CA ASN A 316 13.21 -2.72 7.52
C ASN A 316 14.11 -2.87 8.76
N LEU A 317 13.56 -3.04 9.96
CA LEU A 317 14.34 -3.59 11.06
C LEU A 317 14.62 -5.06 10.75
N GLY A 318 15.73 -5.29 10.05
CA GLY A 318 16.33 -6.59 9.78
C GLY A 318 17.83 -6.49 9.90
#